data_AF-A0A3B9TYV3-F1
#
_entry.id   AF-A0A3B9TYV3-F1
#
_cell.length_a   1.000
_cell.length_b   1.000
_cell.length_c   1.000
_cell.angle_alpha   90.00
_cell.angle_beta   90.00
_cell.angle_gamma   90.00
#
_symmetry.space_group_name_H-M   'P 1'
#
loop_
_entity.id
_entity.type
_entity.pdbx_description
1 polymer ?
#
loop_
_entity_poly.entity_id
_entity_poly.type
_entity_poly.pdbx_seq_one_letter_code
_entity_poly.pdbx_strand_id
1 'polypeptide(L)' 'MNSNAEEVITTIVDIFTNQGDEEYLGEPVTISEHMLQAAHFAAEAGADEITIVAALVHDIGHFTSEHG' A
#
# COMPACT_ATOMS: atom_id res chain seq x y z
N MET A 1 7.48 21.29 -12.61
CA MET A 1 6.43 20.41 -13.11
C MET A 1 6.79 19.04 -12.56
N ASN A 2 6.02 18.55 -11.59
CA ASN A 2 6.22 17.18 -11.13
C ASN A 2 5.87 16.25 -12.28
N SER A 3 6.63 15.17 -12.42
CA SER A 3 6.29 14.12 -13.35
C SER A 3 5.01 13.42 -12.88
N ASN A 4 4.23 12.86 -13.81
CA ASN A 4 3.04 12.07 -13.47
C ASN A 4 3.36 10.93 -12.49
N ALA A 5 4.59 10.39 -12.54
CA ALA A 5 5.06 9.38 -11.59
C ALA A 5 5.23 9.94 -10.16
N GLU A 6 5.76 11.15 -9.98
CA GLU A 6 5.90 11.77 -8.66
C GLU A 6 4.52 12.06 -8.04
N GLU A 7 3.53 12.43 -8.85
CA GLU A 7 2.14 12.63 -8.40
C GLU A 7 1.52 11.30 -7.92
N VAL A 8 1.73 10.21 -8.67
CA VAL A 8 1.27 8.87 -8.28
C VAL A 8 1.95 8.42 -6.98
N ILE A 9 3.27 8.56 -6.87
CA ILE A 9 4.02 8.19 -5.66
C ILE A 9 3.53 9.00 -4.46
N THR A 10 3.33 10.32 -4.62
CA THR A 10 2.80 11.18 -3.55
C THR A 10 1.43 10.69 -3.09
N THR A 11 0.54 10.37 -4.02
CA THR A 11 -0.80 9.84 -3.72
C THR A 11 -0.72 8.54 -2.92
N ILE A 12 0.17 7.63 -3.31
CA ILE A 12 0.39 6.37 -2.58
C ILE A 12 0.86 6.66 -1.15
N VAL A 13 1.85 7.54 -0.98
CA VAL A 13 2.36 7.92 0.35
C VAL A 13 1.26 8.54 1.22
N ASP A 14 0.41 9.38 0.64
CA ASP A 14 -0.70 10.01 1.34
C ASP A 14 -1.75 8.98 1.81
N ILE A 15 -1.99 7.93 1.03
CA ILE A 15 -2.85 6.80 1.42
C ILE A 15 -2.27 6.08 2.65
N PHE A 16 -0.98 5.72 2.61
CA PHE A 16 -0.32 5.04 3.72
C PHE A 16 -0.29 5.87 5.01
N THR A 17 -0.19 7.19 4.89
CA THR A 17 -0.07 8.11 6.04
C THR A 17 -1.41 8.56 6.60
N ASN A 18 -2.47 8.65 5.79
CA ASN A 18 -3.75 9.25 6.21
C ASN A 18 -4.93 8.25 6.30
N GLN A 19 -4.85 7.07 5.66
CA GLN A 19 -5.93 6.06 5.68
C GLN A 19 -5.50 4.77 6.41
N GLY A 20 -4.34 4.81 7.09
CA GLY A 20 -3.81 3.70 7.88
C GLY A 20 -4.52 3.45 9.21
N ASP A 21 -5.73 3.99 9.42
CA ASP A 21 -6.57 3.77 10.62
C ASP A 21 -7.86 2.97 10.30
N GLU A 22 -8.11 2.60 9.04
CA GLU A 22 -9.22 1.72 8.68
C GLU A 22 -8.85 0.25 8.94
N GLU A 23 -9.59 -0.40 9.85
CA GLU A 23 -9.43 -1.83 10.14
C GLU A 23 -9.55 -2.66 8.85
N TYR A 24 -8.60 -3.57 8.63
CA TYR A 24 -8.61 -4.47 7.49
C TYR A 24 -9.66 -5.57 7.70
N LEU A 25 -10.89 -5.33 7.26
CA LEU A 25 -11.93 -6.37 7.10
C LEU A 25 -12.07 -7.36 8.28
N GLY A 26 -11.88 -6.91 9.52
CA GLY A 26 -11.99 -7.71 10.75
C GLY A 26 -10.69 -8.30 11.29
N GLU A 27 -9.53 -8.00 10.70
CA GLU A 27 -8.20 -8.30 11.25
C GLU A 27 -7.68 -7.15 12.14
N PRO A 28 -6.85 -7.44 13.16
CA PRO A 28 -6.33 -6.43 14.08
C PRO A 28 -5.14 -5.64 13.48
N VAL A 29 -5.23 -5.31 12.19
CA VAL A 29 -4.26 -4.51 11.43
C VAL A 29 -5.01 -3.62 10.46
N THR A 30 -4.41 -2.50 10.08
CA THR A 30 -4.98 -1.62 9.06
C THR A 30 -4.54 -2.06 7.67
N ILE A 31 -5.26 -1.62 6.62
CA ILE A 31 -4.91 -1.98 5.22
C ILE A 31 -3.44 -1.59 4.92
N SER A 32 -2.98 -0.44 5.44
CA SER A 32 -1.60 0.02 5.29
C SER A 32 -0.59 -0.90 5.99
N GLU A 33 -0.90 -1.36 7.21
CA GLU A 33 -0.04 -2.28 7.95
C GLU A 33 0.07 -3.64 7.25
N HIS A 34 -1.04 -4.18 6.76
CA HIS A 34 -1.07 -5.43 5.98
C HIS A 34 -0.16 -5.35 4.74
N MET A 35 -0.31 -4.28 3.95
CA MET A 35 0.53 -4.06 2.76
C MET A 35 2.02 -3.87 3.09
N LEU A 36 2.35 -3.18 4.20
CA LEU A 36 3.73 -3.03 4.67
C LEU A 36 4.34 -4.37 5.10
N GLN A 37 3.58 -5.19 5.83
CA GLN A 37 4.02 -6.52 6.25
C GLN A 37 4.25 -7.44 5.05
N ALA A 38 3.36 -7.41 4.04
CA ALA A 38 3.52 -8.17 2.81
C ALA A 38 4.82 -7.80 2.08
N ALA A 39 5.10 -6.49 1.93
CA ALA A 39 6.34 -6.01 1.33
C ALA A 39 7.57 -6.39 2.15
N HIS A 40 7.50 -6.31 3.49
CA HIS A 40 8.57 -6.68 4.40
C HIS A 40 8.94 -8.16 4.24
N PHE A 41 7.96 -9.06 4.28
CA PHE A 41 8.22 -10.50 4.14
C PHE A 41 8.68 -10.89 2.73
N ALA A 42 8.22 -10.20 1.68
CA ALA A 42 8.77 -10.38 0.34
C ALA A 42 10.26 -10.03 0.28
N ALA A 43 10.66 -8.93 0.94
CA ALA A 43 12.07 -8.53 1.04
C ALA A 43 12.90 -9.53 1.85
N GLU A 44 12.40 -10.01 3.00
CA GLU A 44 13.08 -11.03 3.81
C GLU A 44 13.24 -12.37 3.06
N ALA A 45 12.28 -12.71 2.19
CA ALA A 45 12.36 -13.88 1.32
C ALA A 45 13.35 -13.73 0.14
N GLY A 46 13.95 -12.55 -0.04
CA GLY A 46 14.88 -12.27 -1.13
C GLY A 46 14.20 -12.10 -2.50
N ALA A 47 12.94 -11.66 -2.51
CA ALA A 47 12.24 -11.34 -3.76
C ALA A 47 12.87 -10.14 -4.48
N ASP A 48 12.62 -10.03 -5.79
CA ASP A 48 13.05 -8.87 -6.56
C ASP A 48 12.26 -7.59 -6.23
N GLU A 49 12.80 -6.43 -6.60
CA GLU A 49 12.21 -5.12 -6.29
C GLU A 49 10.78 -4.97 -6.84
N ILE A 50 10.48 -5.52 -8.01
CA ILE A 50 9.14 -5.44 -8.61
C ILE A 50 8.15 -6.24 -7.76
N THR A 51 8.54 -7.42 -7.30
CA THR A 51 7.73 -8.24 -6.40
C THR A 51 7.49 -7.55 -5.06
N ILE A 52 8.51 -6.91 -4.48
CA ILE A 52 8.38 -6.16 -3.21
C ILE A 52 7.40 -4.99 -3.39
N VAL A 53 7.55 -4.20 -4.46
CA VAL A 53 6.66 -3.06 -4.74
C VAL A 53 5.24 -3.53 -5.05
N ALA A 54 5.07 -4.64 -5.78
CA ALA A 54 3.76 -5.22 -6.06
C ALA A 54 3.06 -5.66 -4.77
N ALA A 55 3.78 -6.31 -3.85
CA ALA A 55 3.25 -6.68 -2.54
C ALA A 55 2.84 -5.45 -1.71
N LEU A 56 3.61 -4.37 -1.80
CA LEU A 56 3.32 -3.11 -1.11
C LEU A 56 2.02 -2.45 -1.57
N VAL A 57 1.59 -2.62 -2.83
CA VAL A 57 0.41 -1.91 -3.35
C VAL A 57 -0.74 -2.82 -3.79
N HIS A 58 -0.66 -4.12 -3.49
CA HIS A 58 -1.61 -5.11 -4.04
C HIS A 58 -3.08 -4.83 -3.67
N ASP A 59 -3.32 -4.26 -2.49
CA ASP A 59 -4.66 -3.96 -1.95
C ASP A 59 -5.02 -2.47 -2.01
N ILE A 60 -4.23 -1.63 -2.70
CA ILE A 60 -4.44 -0.17 -2.74
C ILE A 60 -5.81 0.25 -3.31
N GLY A 61 -6.46 -0.63 -4.08
CA GLY A 61 -7.80 -0.40 -4.61
C GLY A 61 -8.88 -0.19 -3.54
N HIS A 62 -8.68 -0.70 -2.32
CA HIS A 62 -9.63 -0.48 -1.21
C HIS A 62 -9.83 1.01 -0.90
N PHE A 63 -8.76 1.82 -0.96
CA PHE A 63 -8.81 3.26 -0.70
C PHE A 63 -9.41 4.09 -1.84
N THR A 64 -9.66 3.48 -3.00
CA THR A 64 -10.34 4.13 -4.13
C THR A 64 -11.85 3.85 -4.14
N SER A 65 -12.32 2.97 -3.26
CA SER A 65 -13.67 2.40 -3.29
C SER A 65 -14.71 3.14 -2.44
N GLU A 66 -14.50 4.43 -2.12
CA GLU A 66 -15.55 5.33 -1.62
C GLU A 66 -16.60 5.73 -2.69
N HIS A 67 -16.65 5.05 -3.83
CA HIS A 67 -17.76 5.11 -4.78
C HIS A 67 -18.42 3.74 -4.91
N GLY A 68 -19.27 3.41 -3.93
CA GLY A 68 -20.48 2.63 -4.18
C GLY A 68 -21.59 3.50 -4.75
#